data_AF-A0A7J8Z495-F1
#
_entry.id   AF-A0A7J8Z495-F1
#
_cell.length_a   1.000
_cell.length_b   1.000
_cell.length_c   1.000
_cell.angle_alpha   90.00
_cell.angle_beta   90.00
_cell.angle_gamma   90.00
#
_symmetry.space_group_name_H-M   'P 1'
#
loop_
_entity.id
_entity.type
_entity.pdbx_description
1 polymer ?
#
loop_
_entity_poly.entity_id
_entity_poly.type
_entity_poly.pdbx_seq_one_letter_code
_entity_poly.pdbx_strand_id
1 'polypeptide(L)'
;MLNDDFRIYNLLNKPMLPVTLMEKKWEKPSWGMVKINFDATISDKKMSFQMIVRDLDGFVSGGGIIEIDTQVEWAEIKAFKESIMFAINRKFGDVPFETDN
;
A
#
# COMPACT_ATOMS: atom_id res chain seq x y z
N MET A 1 -21.88 29.81 -2.34
CA MET A 1 -20.99 29.35 -1.27
C MET A 1 -20.49 27.98 -1.69
N LEU A 2 -19.28 27.93 -2.24
CA LEU A 2 -18.64 26.70 -2.71
C LEU A 2 -17.80 26.17 -1.55
N ASN A 3 -18.10 24.96 -1.09
CA ASN A 3 -17.51 24.36 0.10
C ASN A 3 -16.04 23.98 -0.15
N ASP A 4 -15.13 24.41 0.72
CA ASP A 4 -13.66 24.32 0.60
C ASP A 4 -13.08 22.91 0.85
N ASP A 5 -13.85 21.84 0.63
CA ASP A 5 -13.56 20.51 1.20
C ASP A 5 -12.78 19.54 0.30
N PHE A 6 -12.24 19.97 -0.85
CA PHE A 6 -11.31 19.11 -1.61
C PHE A 6 -10.06 19.88 -2.07
N ARG A 7 -8.95 19.61 -1.38
CA ARG A 7 -7.60 20.03 -1.80
C ARG A 7 -6.90 18.86 -2.48
N ILE A 8 -6.76 18.94 -3.80
CA ILE A 8 -5.84 18.07 -4.55
C ILE A 8 -4.44 18.68 -4.38
N TYR A 9 -3.58 18.04 -3.60
CA TYR A 9 -2.18 18.42 -3.49
C TYR A 9 -1.44 17.97 -4.75
N ASN A 10 -1.18 18.91 -5.66
CA ASN A 10 -0.25 18.70 -6.76
C ASN A 10 1.16 18.46 -6.17
N LEU A 11 1.68 17.23 -6.29
CA LEU A 11 2.99 16.80 -5.80
C LEU A 11 4.19 17.42 -6.56
N LEU A 12 3.95 18.36 -7.48
CA LEU A 12 5.00 19.04 -8.25
C LEU A 12 5.75 20.11 -7.44
N ASN A 13 5.23 20.52 -6.28
CA ASN A 13 5.91 21.47 -5.40
C ASN A 13 6.44 20.76 -4.16
N LYS A 14 7.71 21.03 -3.83
CA LYS A 14 8.36 20.55 -2.61
C LYS A 14 7.47 20.85 -1.39
N PRO A 15 7.14 19.87 -0.54
CA PRO A 15 6.22 20.09 0.57
C PRO A 15 6.80 21.17 1.50
N MET A 16 6.02 22.24 1.73
CA MET A 16 6.38 23.36 2.60
C MET A 16 6.28 23.01 4.09
N LEU A 17 5.72 21.85 4.42
CA LEU A 17 5.70 21.31 5.77
C LEU A 17 6.92 20.40 5.94
N PRO A 18 7.64 20.47 7.07
CA PRO A 18 8.63 19.47 7.39
C PRO A 18 7.94 18.10 7.32
N VAL A 19 8.41 17.23 6.43
CA VAL A 19 8.10 15.81 6.54
C VAL A 19 8.77 15.39 7.84
N THR A 20 8.02 15.41 8.93
CA THR A 20 8.45 14.77 10.17
C THR A 20 8.79 13.36 9.75
N LEU A 21 10.07 12.99 9.88
CA LEU A 21 10.51 11.61 9.70
C LEU A 21 9.87 10.84 10.85
N MET A 22 8.59 10.49 10.69
CA MET A 22 7.97 9.47 11.50
C MET A 22 8.77 8.23 11.15
N GLU A 23 9.60 7.78 12.09
CA GLU A 23 10.10 6.41 12.06
C GLU A 23 8.86 5.52 12.04
N LYS A 24 8.39 5.14 10.83
CA LYS A 24 7.37 4.11 10.62
C LYS A 24 8.02 2.80 11.08
N LYS A 25 8.10 2.61 12.39
CA LYS A 25 8.49 1.33 12.97
C LYS A 25 7.40 0.35 12.64
N TRP A 26 7.81 -0.86 12.29
CA TRP A 26 6.88 -1.94 12.04
C TRP A 26 5.95 -2.11 13.25
N GLU A 27 4.65 -1.96 13.02
CA GLU A 27 3.63 -2.16 14.06
C GLU A 27 3.06 -3.57 13.97
N LYS A 28 3.02 -4.28 15.10
CA LYS A 28 2.43 -5.61 15.18
C LYS A 28 0.90 -5.50 14.97
N PRO A 29 0.25 -6.30 14.10
CA PRO A 29 -1.21 -6.27 14.00
C PRO A 29 -1.85 -6.78 15.30
N SER A 30 -3.14 -6.52 15.52
CA SER A 30 -3.84 -7.03 16.71
C SER A 30 -4.03 -8.55 16.67
N TRP A 31 -4.28 -9.15 17.83
CA TRP A 31 -4.55 -10.60 17.93
C TRP A 31 -5.72 -11.01 17.03
N GLY A 32 -5.55 -12.08 16.25
CA GLY A 32 -6.55 -12.59 15.31
C GLY A 32 -6.69 -11.78 14.02
N MET A 33 -5.89 -10.72 13.84
CA MET A 33 -5.82 -9.96 12.58
C MET A 33 -4.62 -10.38 11.75
N VAL A 34 -4.71 -10.09 10.44
CA VAL A 34 -3.60 -10.19 9.50
C VAL A 34 -3.26 -8.80 8.97
N LYS A 35 -1.99 -8.52 8.76
CA LYS A 35 -1.48 -7.33 8.07
C LYS A 35 -1.14 -7.68 6.63
N ILE A 36 -1.47 -6.80 5.70
CA ILE A 36 -1.02 -6.90 4.32
C ILE A 36 0.05 -5.85 4.06
N ASN A 37 1.23 -6.33 3.71
CA ASN A 37 2.29 -5.49 3.19
C ASN A 37 2.30 -5.59 1.68
N PHE A 38 2.44 -4.45 1.01
CA PHE A 38 2.49 -4.41 -0.44
C PHE A 38 3.58 -3.44 -0.90
N ASP A 39 4.11 -3.71 -2.08
CA ASP A 39 5.13 -2.89 -2.72
C ASP A 39 5.04 -3.07 -4.24
N ALA A 40 5.46 -2.06 -4.97
CA ALA A 40 5.52 -2.03 -6.42
C ALA A 40 6.89 -1.60 -6.91
N THR A 41 7.36 -2.27 -7.96
CA THR A 41 8.57 -1.88 -8.67
C THR A 41 8.31 -1.69 -10.15
N ILE A 42 8.98 -0.72 -10.74
CA ILE A 42 8.94 -0.43 -12.17
C ILE A 42 10.33 -0.73 -12.73
N SER A 43 10.41 -1.66 -13.67
CA SER A 43 11.64 -2.00 -14.40
C SER A 43 11.34 -2.16 -15.88
N ASP A 44 12.16 -1.59 -16.76
CA ASP A 44 12.06 -1.77 -18.22
C ASP A 44 10.64 -1.57 -18.80
N LYS A 45 9.94 -0.54 -18.31
CA LYS A 45 8.54 -0.21 -18.67
C LYS A 45 7.47 -1.20 -18.21
N LYS A 46 7.88 -2.23 -17.48
CA LYS A 46 6.98 -3.14 -16.78
C LYS A 46 6.81 -2.69 -15.35
N MET A 47 5.59 -2.79 -14.86
CA MET A 47 5.29 -2.67 -13.45
C MET A 47 5.12 -4.08 -12.90
N SER A 48 5.71 -4.36 -11.75
CA SER A 48 5.34 -5.53 -10.96
C SER A 48 4.97 -5.07 -9.56
N PHE A 49 4.06 -5.78 -8.92
CA PHE A 49 3.81 -5.56 -7.51
C PHE A 49 3.74 -6.88 -6.78
N GLN A 50 4.06 -6.81 -5.49
CA GLN A 50 4.02 -7.94 -4.60
C GLN A 50 3.23 -7.57 -3.35
N MET A 51 2.57 -8.57 -2.77
CA MET A 51 1.97 -8.45 -1.46
C MET A 51 2.25 -9.67 -0.62
N ILE A 52 2.33 -9.49 0.69
CA ILE A 52 2.43 -10.57 1.67
C ILE A 52 1.40 -10.35 2.78
N VAL A 53 0.76 -11.45 3.19
CA VAL A 53 -0.17 -11.49 4.32
C VAL A 53 0.57 -12.07 5.50
N ARG A 54 0.61 -11.33 6.60
CA ARG A 54 1.31 -11.74 7.82
C ARG A 54 0.37 -11.71 9.01
N ASP A 55 0.53 -12.69 9.90
CA ASP A 55 -0.18 -12.67 11.17
C ASP A 55 0.56 -11.83 12.22
N LEU A 56 0.03 -11.88 13.44
CA LEU A 56 0.62 -11.29 14.63
C LEU A 56 2.10 -11.64 14.75
N ASP A 57 2.47 -12.92 14.66
CA ASP A 57 3.83 -13.39 14.93
C ASP A 57 4.77 -13.25 13.72
N GLY A 58 4.30 -12.56 12.67
CA GLY A 58 5.06 -12.33 11.44
C GLY A 58 5.08 -13.54 10.52
N PHE A 59 4.29 -14.59 10.79
CA PHE A 59 4.18 -15.74 9.92
C PHE A 59 3.45 -15.34 8.63
N VAL A 60 4.03 -15.72 7.48
CA VAL A 60 3.47 -15.41 6.17
C VAL A 60 2.43 -16.47 5.80
N SER A 61 1.17 -16.07 5.79
CA SER A 61 0.03 -16.96 5.47
C SER A 61 -0.40 -16.89 4.01
N GLY A 62 0.16 -15.96 3.24
CA GLY A 62 -0.10 -15.83 1.81
C GLY A 62 0.64 -14.67 1.16
N GLY A 63 0.52 -14.57 -0.15
CA GLY A 63 1.08 -13.48 -0.94
C GLY A 63 0.74 -13.64 -2.42
N GLY A 64 1.14 -12.66 -3.21
CA GLY A 64 0.91 -12.67 -4.65
C GLY A 64 1.89 -11.74 -5.37
N ILE A 65 2.22 -12.10 -6.60
CA ILE A 65 3.02 -11.29 -7.53
C ILE A 65 2.17 -11.12 -8.79
N ILE A 66 2.06 -9.88 -9.27
CA ILE A 66 1.44 -9.60 -10.56
C ILE A 66 2.37 -8.69 -11.36
N GLU A 67 2.69 -9.13 -12.57
CA GLU A 67 3.34 -8.30 -13.58
C GLU A 67 2.29 -7.67 -14.48
N ILE A 68 2.43 -6.35 -14.70
CA ILE A 68 1.56 -5.57 -15.54
C ILE A 68 2.45 -4.88 -16.57
N ASP A 69 2.19 -5.15 -17.85
CA ASP A 69 2.93 -4.60 -18.99
C ASP A 69 2.46 -3.15 -19.28
N THR A 70 2.69 -2.25 -18.33
CA THR A 70 2.45 -0.82 -18.49
C THR A 70 3.30 0.03 -17.55
N GLN A 71 3.68 1.23 -18.02
CA GLN A 71 4.21 2.27 -17.16
C GLN A 71 3.04 2.98 -16.48
N VAL A 72 2.89 2.75 -15.19
CA VAL A 72 1.95 3.50 -14.36
C VAL A 72 2.78 4.37 -13.42
N GLU A 73 2.69 5.69 -13.55
CA GLU A 73 3.26 6.63 -12.56
C GLU A 73 2.74 6.37 -11.13
N TRP A 74 1.63 5.65 -11.03
CA TRP A 74 0.91 5.26 -9.81
C TRP A 74 1.03 3.76 -9.47
N ALA A 75 2.23 3.20 -9.62
CA ALA A 75 2.47 1.78 -9.36
C ALA A 75 2.06 1.36 -7.94
N GLU A 76 2.45 2.12 -6.92
CA GLU A 76 2.04 1.87 -5.53
C GLU A 76 0.53 1.90 -5.32
N ILE A 77 -0.18 2.87 -5.90
CA ILE A 77 -1.65 2.95 -5.79
C ILE A 77 -2.29 1.71 -6.42
N LYS A 78 -1.73 1.25 -7.54
CA LYS A 78 -2.21 0.06 -8.21
C LYS A 78 -1.94 -1.19 -7.36
N ALA A 79 -0.77 -1.33 -6.74
CA ALA A 79 -0.46 -2.39 -5.78
C ALA A 79 -1.40 -2.37 -4.56
N PHE A 80 -1.70 -1.18 -4.04
CA PHE A 80 -2.65 -1.01 -2.95
C PHE A 80 -4.06 -1.47 -3.35
N LYS A 81 -4.53 -1.06 -4.52
CA LYS A 81 -5.85 -1.48 -5.05
C LYS A 81 -5.95 -2.99 -5.15
N GLU A 82 -4.95 -3.65 -5.71
CA GLU A 82 -4.96 -5.12 -5.85
C GLU A 82 -4.86 -5.82 -4.49
N SER A 83 -4.15 -5.22 -3.52
CA SER A 83 -4.09 -5.71 -2.13
C SER A 83 -5.44 -5.62 -1.42
N ILE A 84 -6.22 -4.56 -1.65
CA ILE A 84 -7.60 -4.44 -1.17
C ILE A 84 -8.48 -5.54 -1.80
N MET A 85 -8.40 -5.73 -3.11
CA MET A 85 -9.19 -6.75 -3.80
C MET A 85 -8.85 -8.15 -3.30
N PHE A 86 -7.57 -8.42 -3.02
CA PHE A 86 -7.14 -9.67 -2.40
C PHE A 86 -7.77 -9.87 -1.01
N ALA A 87 -7.74 -8.85 -0.14
CA ALA A 87 -8.33 -8.92 1.19
C ALA A 87 -9.84 -9.20 1.15
N ILE A 88 -10.56 -8.51 0.26
CA ILE A 88 -12.00 -8.70 0.03
C ILE A 88 -12.30 -10.14 -0.43
N ASN A 89 -11.55 -10.64 -1.41
CA ASN A 89 -11.73 -11.99 -1.94
C ASN A 89 -11.47 -13.08 -0.89
N ARG A 90 -10.54 -12.82 0.05
CA ARG A 90 -10.26 -13.70 1.18
C ARG A 90 -11.21 -13.52 2.37
N LYS A 91 -12.14 -12.54 2.29
CA LYS A 91 -13.07 -12.20 3.37
C LYS A 91 -12.36 -11.89 4.68
N PHE A 92 -11.21 -11.24 4.60
CA PHE A 92 -10.58 -10.70 5.80
C PHE A 92 -11.45 -9.58 6.39
N GLY A 93 -11.45 -9.46 7.72
CA GLY A 93 -12.13 -8.38 8.43
C GLY A 93 -11.33 -7.08 8.35
N ASP A 94 -11.11 -6.45 9.50
CA ASP A 94 -10.22 -5.29 9.57
C ASP A 94 -8.76 -5.71 9.26
N VAL A 95 -8.18 -5.11 8.23
CA VAL A 95 -6.83 -5.40 7.74
C VAL A 95 -6.01 -4.12 7.70
N PRO A 96 -4.97 -3.99 8.53
CA PRO A 96 -3.97 -2.95 8.35
C PRO A 96 -3.14 -3.20 7.08
N PHE A 97 -2.91 -2.14 6.32
CA PHE A 97 -2.06 -2.13 5.14
C PHE A 97 -0.79 -1.33 5.40
N GLU A 98 0.34 -1.78 4.86
CA GLU A 98 1.63 -1.12 5.07
C GLU A 98 2.47 -1.14 3.77
N THR A 99 3.00 0.03 3.41
CA THR A 99 3.92 0.29 2.29
C THR A 99 5.04 1.21 2.79
N ASP A 100 6.19 1.18 2.12
CA ASP A 100 7.34 2.04 2.38
C ASP A 100 7.23 3.44 1.73
N ASN A 101 6.22 3.66 0.89
CA ASN A 101 5.90 4.94 0.27
C ASN A 101 4.95 5.84 1.10
#